data_AF-I4D3H9-F1
#
_entry.id   AF-I4D3H9-F1
#
_cell.length_a   1.000
_cell.length_b   1.000
_cell.length_c   1.000
_cell.angle_alpha   90.00
_cell.angle_beta   90.00
_cell.angle_gamma   90.00
#
_symmetry.space_group_name_H-M   'P 1'
#
loop_
_entity.id
_entity.type
_entity.pdbx_description
1 polymer ?
#
loop_
_entity_poly.entity_id
_entity_poly.type
_entity_poly.pdbx_seq_one_letter_code
_entity_poly.pdbx_strand_id
1 'polypeptide(L)'
;MLNFILASKVLVTLETVLGLILADFIFGVLLSLRNSNFSFSKLPQFVETSLVPYIGGLLVLALFSNVNTELGTLFFTIAATISAKFLADIVTKAGQLFNGLQIQSPLTVAKSDSKQETVPVQNAVQTTDNGTAGDAQ
;
A
#
# COMPACT_ATOMS: atom_id res chain seq x y z
N MET A 1 9.08 23.29 -26.09
CA MET A 1 9.81 24.51 -25.64
C MET A 1 10.67 24.28 -24.39
N LEU A 2 10.33 23.38 -23.46
CA LEU A 2 11.14 23.09 -22.25
C LEU A 2 12.55 22.50 -22.51
N ASN A 3 12.70 21.66 -23.54
CA ASN A 3 14.00 21.09 -23.97
C ASN A 3 15.07 22.14 -24.32
N PHE A 4 14.67 23.39 -24.54
CA PHE A 4 15.59 24.48 -24.89
C PHE A 4 16.16 25.20 -23.66
N ILE A 5 15.45 25.18 -22.52
CA ILE A 5 15.84 25.89 -21.28
C ILE A 5 16.65 24.98 -20.35
N LEU A 6 16.33 23.68 -20.34
CA LEU A 6 16.99 22.67 -19.52
C LEU A 6 17.94 21.84 -20.36
N ALA A 7 19.13 21.54 -19.83
CA ALA A 7 20.05 20.62 -20.48
C ALA A 7 19.36 19.25 -20.62
N SER A 8 19.49 18.59 -21.78
CA SER A 8 18.76 17.34 -22.05
C SER A 8 18.97 16.27 -20.98
N LYS A 9 20.17 16.22 -20.37
CA LYS A 9 20.47 15.33 -19.24
C LYS A 9 19.65 15.65 -17.99
N VAL A 10 19.55 16.93 -17.63
CA VAL A 10 18.78 17.39 -16.46
C VAL A 10 17.31 17.06 -16.63
N LEU A 11 16.76 17.28 -17.83
CA LEU A 11 15.37 16.98 -18.12
C LEU A 11 15.06 15.49 -18.03
N VAL A 12 15.89 14.62 -18.63
CA VAL A 12 15.73 13.15 -18.55
C VAL A 12 15.82 12.68 -17.10
N THR A 13 16.76 13.19 -16.31
CA THR A 13 16.88 12.84 -14.89
C THR A 13 15.66 13.30 -14.10
N LEU A 14 15.20 14.54 -14.32
CA LEU A 14 14.02 15.09 -13.66
C LEU A 14 12.77 14.24 -13.98
N GLU A 15 12.53 13.95 -15.26
CA GLU A 15 11.42 13.11 -15.71
C GLU A 15 11.48 11.71 -15.09
N THR A 16 12.68 11.10 -15.05
CA THR A 16 12.89 9.78 -14.43
C THR A 16 12.51 9.80 -12.95
N VAL A 17 13.00 10.79 -12.19
CA VAL A 17 12.73 10.89 -10.75
C VAL A 17 11.24 11.14 -10.51
N LEU A 18 10.61 12.03 -11.29
CA LEU A 18 9.17 12.27 -11.22
C LEU A 18 8.37 10.99 -11.52
N GLY A 19 8.79 10.21 -12.51
CA GLY A 19 8.20 8.91 -12.83
C GLY A 19 8.27 7.93 -11.66
N LEU A 20 9.41 7.88 -10.96
CA LEU A 20 9.57 7.05 -9.75
C LEU A 20 8.63 7.52 -8.61
N ILE A 21 8.54 8.82 -8.37
CA ILE A 21 7.63 9.39 -7.36
C ILE A 21 6.18 9.00 -7.68
N LEU A 22 5.76 9.13 -8.94
CA LEU A 22 4.42 8.72 -9.38
C LEU A 22 4.19 7.23 -9.21
N ALA A 23 5.16 6.39 -9.58
CA ALA A 23 5.07 4.96 -9.38
C ALA A 23 4.90 4.61 -7.89
N ASP A 24 5.72 5.17 -7.00
CA ASP A 24 5.61 4.96 -5.55
C ASP A 24 4.25 5.37 -4.99
N PHE A 25 3.71 6.48 -5.48
CA PHE A 25 2.36 6.94 -5.14
C PHE A 25 1.30 5.90 -5.56
N ILE A 26 1.35 5.40 -6.79
CA ILE A 26 0.44 4.37 -7.29
C ILE A 26 0.56 3.11 -6.42
N PHE A 27 1.77 2.61 -6.16
CA PHE A 27 1.98 1.46 -5.28
C PHE A 27 1.46 1.70 -3.86
N GLY A 28 1.61 2.92 -3.32
CA GLY A 28 1.07 3.31 -2.03
C GLY A 28 -0.46 3.27 -1.99
N VAL A 29 -1.11 3.76 -3.06
CA VAL A 29 -2.57 3.71 -3.22
C VAL A 29 -3.05 2.26 -3.32
N LEU A 30 -2.42 1.43 -4.17
CA LEU A 30 -2.76 0.02 -4.33
C LEU A 30 -2.63 -0.76 -3.01
N LEU A 31 -1.54 -0.52 -2.27
CA LEU A 31 -1.32 -1.16 -0.96
C LEU A 31 -2.36 -0.75 0.07
N SER A 32 -2.72 0.54 0.11
CA SER A 32 -3.72 1.06 1.04
C SER A 32 -5.12 0.51 0.75
N LEU A 33 -5.48 0.36 -0.53
CA LEU A 33 -6.70 -0.31 -0.98
C LEU A 33 -6.74 -1.77 -0.53
N ARG A 34 -5.64 -2.51 -0.72
CA ARG A 34 -5.52 -3.90 -0.29
C ARG A 34 -5.71 -4.08 1.22
N ASN A 35 -5.20 -3.13 2.01
CA ASN A 35 -5.27 -3.20 3.46
C ASN A 35 -6.60 -2.66 4.02
N SER A 36 -7.59 -2.34 3.18
CA SER A 36 -8.89 -1.75 3.57
C SER A 36 -8.79 -0.48 4.44
N ASN A 37 -7.64 0.20 4.40
CA ASN A 37 -7.36 1.43 5.17
C ASN A 37 -7.37 2.68 4.28
N PHE A 38 -7.88 2.53 3.06
CA PHE A 38 -7.88 3.58 2.07
C PHE A 38 -8.88 4.68 2.40
N SER A 39 -8.39 5.92 2.50
CA SER A 39 -9.21 7.10 2.71
C SER A 39 -8.86 8.14 1.66
N PHE A 40 -9.80 8.40 0.74
CA PHE A 40 -9.66 9.43 -0.30
C PHE A 40 -9.39 10.82 0.29
N SER A 41 -9.88 11.10 1.51
CA SER A 41 -9.64 12.36 2.20
C SER A 41 -8.19 12.58 2.61
N LYS A 42 -7.38 11.52 2.74
CA LYS A 42 -5.96 11.60 3.12
C LYS A 42 -5.02 11.72 1.92
N LEU A 43 -5.51 11.48 0.71
CA LEU A 43 -4.71 11.56 -0.52
C LEU A 43 -4.13 12.96 -0.77
N PRO A 44 -4.95 14.05 -0.74
CA PRO A 44 -4.45 15.39 -1.00
C PRO A 44 -3.38 15.80 0.01
N GLN A 45 -3.64 15.50 1.29
CA GLN A 45 -2.68 15.74 2.37
C GLN A 45 -1.38 14.97 2.13
N PHE A 46 -1.45 13.70 1.71
CA PHE A 46 -0.26 12.92 1.40
C PHE A 46 0.55 13.52 0.23
N VAL A 47 -0.13 13.98 -0.83
CA VAL A 47 0.53 14.64 -1.95
C VAL A 47 1.24 15.91 -1.48
N GLU A 48 0.56 16.74 -0.71
CA GLU A 48 1.10 18.01 -0.19
C GLU A 48 2.30 17.81 0.74
N THR A 49 2.27 16.81 1.63
CA THR A 49 3.36 16.60 2.60
C THR A 49 4.50 15.77 2.05
N SER A 50 4.21 14.84 1.14
CA SER A 50 5.15 13.77 0.77
C SER A 50 5.58 13.80 -0.68
N LEU A 51 4.88 14.50 -1.57
CA LEU A 51 5.25 14.58 -3.00
C LEU A 51 5.68 16.00 -3.38
N VAL A 52 4.89 17.00 -3.00
CA VAL A 52 5.11 18.40 -3.38
C VAL A 52 6.51 18.91 -2.98
N PRO A 53 7.05 18.63 -1.77
CA PRO A 53 8.38 19.12 -1.40
C PRO A 53 9.48 18.54 -2.29
N TYR A 54 9.38 17.26 -2.69
CA TYR A 54 10.37 16.62 -3.55
C TYR A 54 10.28 17.12 -4.98
N ILE A 55 9.05 17.19 -5.53
CA ILE A 55 8.82 17.68 -6.90
C ILE A 55 9.21 19.15 -7.00
N GLY A 56 8.76 19.98 -6.06
CA GLY A 56 9.06 21.41 -6.02
C GLY A 56 10.56 21.67 -5.83
N GLY A 57 11.20 20.99 -4.89
CA GLY A 57 12.64 21.10 -4.68
C GLY A 57 13.44 20.71 -5.91
N LEU A 58 13.12 19.57 -6.54
CA LEU A 58 13.78 19.13 -7.77
C LEU A 58 13.55 20.08 -8.94
N LEU A 59 12.35 20.63 -9.10
CA LEU A 59 12.06 21.60 -10.16
C LEU A 59 12.87 22.88 -9.99
N VAL A 60 12.93 23.42 -8.77
CA VAL A 60 13.76 24.58 -8.48
C VAL A 60 15.23 24.26 -8.80
N LEU A 61 15.76 23.16 -8.29
CA LEU A 61 17.15 22.79 -8.55
C LEU A 61 17.43 22.54 -10.04
N ALA A 62 16.50 21.95 -10.78
CA ALA A 62 16.63 21.74 -12.21
C ALA A 62 16.70 23.07 -12.98
N LEU A 63 15.88 24.06 -12.61
CA LEU A 63 15.91 25.38 -13.25
C LEU A 63 17.24 26.10 -13.02
N PHE A 64 17.82 25.96 -11.83
CA PHE A 64 19.10 26.59 -11.47
C PHE A 64 20.33 25.73 -11.79
N SER A 65 20.16 24.50 -12.28
CA SER A 65 21.27 23.57 -12.51
C SER A 65 22.28 24.06 -13.55
N ASN A 66 21.86 24.97 -14.43
CA ASN A 66 22.69 25.53 -15.49
C ASN A 66 23.40 26.84 -15.06
N VAL A 67 23.12 27.38 -13.88
CA VAL A 67 23.73 28.64 -13.40
C VAL A 67 25.19 28.45 -13.02
N ASN A 68 25.52 27.34 -12.36
CA ASN A 68 26.90 26.94 -12.10
C ASN A 68 27.01 25.41 -12.00
N THR A 69 28.25 24.90 -12.10
CA THR A 69 28.52 23.46 -12.05
C THR A 69 28.14 22.83 -10.71
N GLU A 70 28.29 23.56 -9.60
CA GLU A 70 27.99 23.08 -8.25
C GLU A 70 26.50 22.77 -8.07
N LEU A 71 25.61 23.65 -8.55
CA LEU A 71 24.16 23.43 -8.53
C LEU A 71 23.75 22.27 -9.45
N GLY A 72 24.43 22.12 -10.59
CA GLY A 72 24.27 20.94 -11.44
C GLY A 72 24.61 19.64 -10.72
N THR A 73 25.77 19.59 -10.05
CA THR A 73 26.17 18.43 -9.23
C THR A 73 25.17 18.18 -8.10
N LEU A 74 24.76 19.23 -7.39
CA LEU A 74 23.78 19.12 -6.31
C LEU A 74 22.44 18.56 -6.79
N PHE A 75 21.96 19.01 -7.95
CA PHE A 75 20.77 18.46 -8.60
C PHE A 75 20.92 16.96 -8.85
N PHE A 76 22.01 16.52 -9.50
CA PHE A 76 22.20 15.10 -9.80
C PHE A 76 22.37 14.24 -8.55
N THR A 77 23.07 14.74 -7.52
CA THR A 77 23.21 14.05 -6.24
C THR A 77 21.86 13.87 -5.56
N ILE A 78 21.08 14.95 -5.44
CA ILE A 78 19.76 14.91 -4.80
C ILE A 78 18.81 14.04 -5.62
N ALA A 79 18.81 14.14 -6.95
CA ALA A 79 18.01 13.30 -7.83
C ALA A 79 18.34 11.82 -7.64
N ALA A 80 19.62 11.45 -7.53
CA ALA A 80 20.04 10.08 -7.26
C ALA A 80 19.57 9.59 -5.88
N THR A 81 19.72 10.41 -4.83
CA THR A 81 19.26 10.09 -3.47
C THR A 81 17.74 9.89 -3.42
N ILE A 82 16.99 10.79 -4.03
CA ILE A 82 15.53 10.70 -4.12
C ILE A 82 15.12 9.45 -4.90
N SER A 83 15.76 9.19 -6.05
CA SER A 83 15.51 7.99 -6.86
C SER A 83 15.72 6.71 -6.05
N ALA A 84 16.83 6.61 -5.32
CA ALA A 84 17.13 5.46 -4.48
C ALA A 84 16.07 5.25 -3.40
N LYS A 85 15.62 6.33 -2.74
CA LYS A 85 14.54 6.29 -1.75
C LYS A 85 13.25 5.72 -2.36
N PHE A 86 12.76 6.33 -3.44
CA PHE A 86 11.49 5.92 -4.03
C PHE A 86 11.56 4.54 -4.66
N LEU A 87 12.71 4.13 -5.19
CA LEU A 87 12.91 2.76 -5.67
C LEU A 87 12.82 1.74 -4.53
N ALA A 88 13.44 2.02 -3.38
CA ALA A 88 13.35 1.15 -2.21
C ALA A 88 11.91 1.07 -1.66
N ASP A 89 11.20 2.20 -1.64
CA ASP A 89 9.80 2.26 -1.22
C ASP A 89 8.90 1.44 -2.18
N ILE A 90 9.10 1.57 -3.49
CA ILE A 90 8.40 0.77 -4.52
C ILE A 90 8.64 -0.72 -4.33
N VAL A 91 9.91 -1.16 -4.21
CA VAL A 91 10.23 -2.58 -4.03
C VAL A 91 9.57 -3.14 -2.78
N THR A 92 9.58 -2.37 -1.69
CA THR A 92 8.94 -2.75 -0.43
C THR A 92 7.42 -2.89 -0.59
N LYS A 93 6.76 -1.89 -1.18
CA LYS A 93 5.31 -1.88 -1.40
C LYS A 93 4.88 -2.98 -2.38
N ALA A 94 5.63 -3.18 -3.45
CA ALA A 94 5.41 -4.26 -4.41
C ALA A 94 5.53 -5.62 -3.72
N GLY A 95 6.61 -5.86 -2.95
CA GLY A 95 6.77 -7.07 -2.16
C GLY A 95 5.58 -7.31 -1.23
N GLN A 96 5.12 -6.28 -0.51
CA GLN A 96 3.94 -6.41 0.34
C GLN A 96 2.69 -6.80 -0.44
N LEU A 97 2.42 -6.17 -1.59
CA LEU A 97 1.27 -6.47 -2.45
C LEU A 97 1.27 -7.93 -2.95
N PHE A 98 2.42 -8.42 -3.42
CA PHE A 98 2.52 -9.76 -4.02
C PHE A 98 2.73 -10.88 -2.97
N ASN A 99 3.31 -10.59 -1.80
CA ASN A 99 3.58 -11.61 -0.78
C ASN A 99 2.32 -12.19 -0.11
N GLY A 100 1.15 -11.56 -0.22
CA GLY A 100 -0.10 -12.20 0.19
C GLY A 100 -1.06 -12.49 -0.96
N LEU A 101 -0.52 -12.67 -2.17
CA LEU A 101 -1.12 -13.54 -3.18
C LEU A 101 -0.63 -14.98 -2.93
N GLN A 102 -0.87 -15.51 -1.72
CA GLN A 102 -1.01 -16.94 -1.56
C GLN A 102 -2.27 -17.29 -2.34
N ILE A 103 -2.12 -17.72 -3.59
CA ILE A 103 -3.19 -18.33 -4.38
C ILE A 103 -3.75 -19.42 -3.46
N GLN A 104 -4.92 -19.18 -2.84
CA GLN A 104 -5.68 -20.24 -2.20
C GLN A 104 -6.06 -21.17 -3.35
N SER A 105 -5.26 -22.22 -3.53
CA SER A 105 -5.59 -23.33 -4.41
C SER A 105 -7.00 -23.80 -4.04
N PRO A 106 -7.90 -23.94 -5.02
CA PRO A 106 -9.32 -24.15 -4.76
C PRO A 106 -9.54 -25.47 -4.00
N LEU A 107 -10.35 -25.37 -2.95
CA LEU A 107 -11.11 -26.42 -2.27
C LEU A 107 -10.61 -27.86 -2.48
N THR A 108 -10.01 -28.44 -1.45
CA THR A 108 -10.10 -29.88 -1.23
C THR A 108 -11.57 -30.22 -1.03
N VAL A 109 -12.25 -30.59 -2.12
CA VAL A 109 -13.58 -31.20 -2.08
C VAL A 109 -13.45 -32.46 -1.23
N ALA A 110 -14.02 -32.42 -0.03
CA ALA A 110 -14.19 -33.60 0.79
C ALA A 110 -15.00 -34.62 0.00
N LYS A 111 -14.33 -35.69 -0.42
CA LYS A 111 -14.97 -36.91 -0.87
C LYS A 111 -15.67 -37.53 0.35
N SER A 112 -16.95 -37.21 0.54
CA SER A 112 -17.82 -37.95 1.44
C SER A 112 -18.76 -38.79 0.58
N ASP A 113 -18.35 -40.02 0.32
CA ASP A 113 -19.18 -41.05 -0.26
C ASP A 113 -20.37 -41.34 0.68
N SER A 114 -21.58 -41.10 0.17
CA SER A 114 -22.82 -41.87 0.35
C SER A 114 -23.08 -42.65 1.66
N LYS A 115 -24.17 -42.33 2.38
CA LYS A 115 -25.44 -43.12 2.41
C LYS A 115 -26.48 -42.54 3.38
N GLN A 116 -27.75 -42.78 3.03
CA GLN A 116 -29.03 -42.53 3.73
C GLN A 116 -28.99 -42.89 5.24
N GLU A 117 -29.81 -42.33 6.15
CA GLU A 117 -31.25 -42.59 6.26
C GLU A 117 -31.90 -41.77 7.40
N THR A 118 -33.14 -41.31 7.18
CA THR A 118 -34.29 -41.16 8.12
C THR A 118 -34.18 -40.42 9.49
N VAL A 119 -34.89 -39.29 9.57
CA VAL A 119 -35.57 -38.74 10.78
C VAL A 119 -36.90 -39.51 10.92
N PRO A 120 -37.42 -39.95 12.10
CA PRO A 120 -37.89 -39.05 13.18
C PRO A 120 -37.85 -39.60 14.62
N VAL A 121 -38.07 -38.72 15.62
CA VAL A 121 -39.14 -38.79 16.63
C VAL A 121 -38.77 -38.01 17.91
N GLN A 122 -39.76 -37.20 18.28
CA GLN A 122 -39.99 -36.36 19.44
C GLN A 122 -40.14 -37.14 20.76
N ASN A 123 -39.59 -36.64 21.86
CA ASN A 123 -40.01 -36.91 23.25
C ASN A 123 -39.65 -35.67 24.09
N ALA A 124 -40.59 -34.83 24.54
CA ALA A 124 -41.48 -35.03 25.69
C ALA A 124 -40.76 -34.90 27.06
N VAL A 125 -40.86 -33.68 27.61
CA VAL A 125 -41.11 -33.30 29.01
C VAL A 125 -40.69 -34.27 30.13
N GLN A 126 -39.87 -33.78 31.06
CA GLN A 126 -40.02 -34.13 32.48
C GLN A 126 -39.70 -32.95 33.40
N THR A 127 -40.74 -32.55 34.13
CA THR A 127 -40.76 -31.67 35.31
C THR A 127 -40.43 -32.49 36.55
N THR A 128 -39.57 -32.00 37.45
CA THR A 128 -39.71 -31.99 38.94
C THR A 128 -38.41 -31.40 39.51
N ASP A 129 -38.38 -30.30 40.26
CA ASP A 129 -39.03 -29.93 41.52
C ASP A 129 -38.05 -30.03 42.71
N ASN A 130 -38.15 -29.02 43.58
CA ASN A 130 -37.79 -28.97 44.98
C ASN A 130 -36.32 -28.98 45.45
N GLY A 131 -35.87 -27.79 45.88
CA GLY A 131 -35.94 -27.49 47.32
C GLY A 131 -34.63 -27.40 48.09
N THR A 132 -34.67 -26.56 49.14
CA THR A 132 -33.73 -26.38 50.27
C THR A 132 -32.73 -25.23 50.07
N ALA A 133 -32.95 -24.01 50.58
CA ALA A 133 -33.14 -23.54 51.96
C ALA A 133 -31.85 -23.58 52.82
N GLY A 134 -31.58 -22.45 53.48
CA GLY A 134 -30.60 -22.29 54.57
C GLY A 134 -29.14 -22.18 54.09
N ASP A 135 -28.25 -21.38 54.64
CA ASP A 135 -28.24 -20.56 55.86
C ASP A 135 -27.10 -19.53 55.66
N ALA A 136 -27.33 -18.24 55.95
CA ALA A 136 -26.91 -17.59 57.20
C ALA A 136 -25.42 -17.76 57.53
N GLN A 137 -24.60 -16.74 57.24
CA GLN A 137 -24.10 -15.76 58.22
C GLN A 137 -23.20 -14.72 57.54
#